data_AF-V5I3L6-F1
#
_entry.id   AF-V5I3L6-F1
#
_cell.length_a   1.000
_cell.length_b   1.000
_cell.length_c   1.000
_cell.angle_alpha   90.00
_cell.angle_beta   90.00
_cell.angle_gamma   90.00
#
_symmetry.space_group_name_H-M   'P 1'
#
loop_
_entity.id
_entity.type
_entity.pdbx_description
1 polymer ?
#
loop_
_entity_poly.entity_id
_entity_poly.type
_entity_poly.pdbx_seq_one_letter_code
_entity_poly.pdbx_strand_id
1 'polypeptide(L)'
;QKPFCEDDVECLEVSLKYMLNRTVACWNAPGGCGFIGPVACLLDHYKEGDFGIVPCCLRHSTVLQSDILDHFKNGCSTPQATHEPTDNPATQVLKDVNRTCLEMKKAMGKISDDLMSLQTSLNQCSEGVESSRCKMQGPIGG
;
A
#
# COMPACT_ATOMS: atom_id res chain seq x y z
N GLN A 1 17.72 -1.35 32.35
CA GLN A 1 16.95 -2.51 31.85
C GLN A 1 17.76 -3.12 30.71
N LYS A 2 18.02 -4.43 30.73
CA LYS A 2 18.77 -5.09 29.65
C LYS A 2 17.80 -5.34 28.49
N PRO A 3 18.17 -5.06 27.23
CA PRO A 3 17.32 -5.39 26.08
C PRO A 3 17.14 -6.91 25.99
N PHE A 4 15.94 -7.35 25.58
CA PHE A 4 15.68 -8.75 25.25
C PHE A 4 16.65 -9.21 24.17
N CYS A 5 17.19 -10.42 24.32
CA CYS A 5 17.99 -11.09 23.31
C CYS A 5 17.36 -12.42 22.88
N GLU A 6 17.90 -13.02 21.82
CA GLU A 6 17.41 -14.28 21.27
C GLU A 6 17.43 -15.43 22.29
N ASP A 7 18.41 -15.42 23.21
CA ASP A 7 18.51 -16.39 24.31
C ASP A 7 17.35 -16.29 25.32
N ASP A 8 16.59 -15.19 25.33
CA ASP A 8 15.45 -14.99 26.22
C ASP A 8 14.13 -15.57 25.64
N VAL A 9 14.18 -16.19 24.45
CA VAL A 9 13.00 -16.70 23.74
C VAL A 9 13.13 -18.20 23.47
N GLU A 10 12.21 -18.98 24.02
CA GLU A 10 12.09 -20.41 23.70
C GLU A 10 11.16 -20.63 22.51
N CYS A 11 11.61 -21.44 21.54
CA CYS A 11 10.74 -21.88 20.44
C CYS A 11 9.72 -22.89 20.97
N LEU A 12 8.44 -22.51 20.95
CA LEU A 12 7.36 -23.38 21.35
C LEU A 12 6.70 -24.03 20.13
N GLU A 13 6.99 -25.31 19.90
CA GLU A 13 6.27 -26.11 18.91
C GLU A 13 4.97 -26.67 19.52
N VAL A 14 3.85 -26.29 18.92
CA VAL A 14 2.51 -26.69 19.35
C VAL A 14 1.73 -27.21 18.16
N SER A 15 0.92 -28.24 18.39
CA SER A 15 0.06 -28.77 17.33
C SER A 15 -0.96 -27.72 16.86
N LEU A 16 -1.26 -27.71 15.57
CA LEU A 16 -2.28 -26.83 15.00
C LEU A 16 -3.65 -27.04 15.69
N LYS A 17 -4.01 -28.29 15.98
CA LYS A 17 -5.25 -28.62 16.71
C LYS A 17 -5.29 -27.95 18.09
N TYR A 18 -4.17 -27.94 18.80
CA TYR A 18 -4.10 -27.26 20.09
C TYR A 18 -4.25 -25.75 19.94
N MET A 19 -3.60 -25.13 18.96
CA MET A 19 -3.72 -23.70 18.66
C MET A 19 -5.14 -23.28 18.29
N LEU A 20 -5.77 -24.00 17.38
CA LEU A 20 -7.11 -23.67 16.87
C LEU A 20 -8.20 -23.72 17.94
N ASN A 21 -8.01 -24.52 19.00
CA ASN A 21 -8.96 -24.65 20.11
C ASN A 21 -8.69 -23.68 21.27
N ARG A 22 -7.64 -22.84 21.20
CA ARG A 22 -7.38 -21.85 22.24
C ARG A 22 -8.45 -20.76 22.22
N THR A 23 -8.98 -20.43 23.39
CA THR A 23 -9.86 -19.28 23.57
C THR A 23 -9.04 -17.99 23.51
N VAL A 24 -9.44 -17.08 22.63
CA VAL A 24 -8.81 -15.77 22.43
C VAL A 24 -9.87 -14.68 22.46
N ALA A 25 -9.46 -13.47 22.83
CA ALA A 25 -10.24 -12.26 22.62
C ALA A 25 -9.87 -11.62 21.28
N CYS A 26 -10.82 -10.93 20.64
CA CYS A 26 -10.53 -10.15 19.44
C CYS A 26 -9.52 -9.04 19.74
N TRP A 27 -8.58 -8.79 18.84
CA TRP A 27 -7.63 -7.67 18.96
C TRP A 27 -8.36 -6.31 19.08
N ASN A 28 -9.57 -6.21 18.52
CA ASN A 28 -10.41 -5.01 18.59
C ASN A 28 -11.26 -4.93 19.88
N ALA A 29 -10.98 -5.77 20.89
CA ALA A 29 -11.66 -5.69 22.19
C ALA A 29 -11.57 -4.30 22.86
N PRO A 30 -10.43 -3.57 22.81
CA PRO A 30 -10.38 -2.18 23.29
C PRO A 30 -11.30 -1.23 22.51
N GLY A 31 -11.63 -1.55 21.25
CA GLY A 31 -12.59 -0.84 20.42
C GLY A 31 -14.05 -1.26 20.62
N GLY A 32 -14.33 -2.10 21.62
CA GLY A 32 -15.69 -2.54 21.96
C GLY A 32 -16.10 -3.89 21.39
N CYS A 33 -15.22 -4.59 20.66
CA CYS A 33 -15.54 -5.93 20.17
C CYS A 33 -15.62 -6.95 21.32
N GLY A 34 -16.81 -7.52 21.55
CA GLY A 34 -17.05 -8.49 22.62
C GLY A 34 -16.67 -9.95 22.30
N PHE A 35 -16.02 -10.21 21.17
CA PHE A 35 -15.72 -11.58 20.75
C PHE A 35 -14.69 -12.23 21.68
N ILE A 36 -15.08 -13.37 22.25
CA ILE A 36 -14.23 -14.30 22.99
C ILE A 36 -14.59 -15.71 22.51
N GLY A 37 -13.63 -16.42 21.92
CA GLY A 37 -13.90 -17.74 21.33
C GLY A 37 -12.66 -18.46 20.82
N PRO A 38 -12.80 -19.66 20.25
CA PRO A 38 -11.68 -20.41 19.70
C PRO A 38 -10.98 -19.66 18.56
N VAL A 39 -9.66 -19.80 18.45
CA VAL A 39 -8.87 -19.25 17.32
C VAL A 39 -9.45 -19.66 15.96
N ALA A 40 -9.97 -20.89 15.85
CA ALA A 40 -10.62 -21.39 14.64
C ALA A 40 -11.76 -20.49 14.13
N CYS A 41 -12.46 -19.80 15.03
CA CYS A 41 -13.59 -18.93 14.71
C CYS A 41 -13.18 -17.48 14.42
N LEU A 42 -11.91 -17.11 14.63
CA LEU A 42 -11.46 -15.72 14.54
C LEU A 42 -11.55 -15.17 13.11
N LEU A 43 -11.28 -16.01 12.10
CA LEU A 43 -11.36 -15.61 10.70
C LEU A 43 -12.80 -15.29 10.28
N ASP A 44 -13.75 -16.12 10.69
CA ASP A 44 -15.16 -15.91 10.36
C ASP A 44 -15.72 -14.72 11.15
N HIS A 45 -15.31 -14.57 12.42
CA HIS A 45 -15.58 -13.37 13.20
C HIS A 45 -15.10 -12.09 12.49
N TYR A 46 -13.91 -12.09 11.87
CA TYR A 46 -13.41 -10.90 11.16
C TYR A 46 -14.24 -10.56 9.90
N LYS A 47 -14.78 -11.57 9.20
CA LYS A 47 -15.63 -11.34 8.02
C LYS A 47 -17.00 -10.76 8.40
N GLU A 48 -17.52 -11.18 9.54
CA GLU A 48 -18.88 -10.84 10.00
C GLU A 48 -18.91 -9.65 10.98
N GLY A 49 -17.76 -9.25 11.53
CA GLY A 49 -17.68 -8.29 12.62
C GLY A 49 -17.75 -6.83 12.16
N ASP A 50 -18.69 -6.08 12.73
CA ASP A 50 -18.81 -4.62 12.55
C ASP A 50 -17.62 -3.82 13.09
N PHE A 51 -16.77 -4.45 13.91
CA PHE A 51 -15.62 -3.84 14.57
C PHE A 51 -14.30 -4.01 13.81
N GLY A 52 -14.34 -4.45 12.55
CA GLY A 52 -13.15 -4.45 11.69
C GLY A 52 -12.59 -3.04 11.58
N ILE A 53 -11.30 -2.84 11.90
CA ILE A 53 -10.64 -1.55 11.67
C ILE A 53 -10.01 -1.61 10.28
N VAL A 54 -10.38 -0.68 9.40
CA VAL A 54 -9.88 -0.57 8.02
C VAL A 54 -9.08 0.72 7.83
N PRO A 55 -7.95 0.68 7.10
CA PRO A 55 -7.21 1.89 6.77
C PRO A 55 -7.96 2.70 5.70
N CYS A 56 -8.09 3.99 5.92
CA CYS A 56 -8.52 4.94 4.90
C CYS A 56 -7.38 5.16 3.90
N CYS A 57 -7.66 4.85 2.63
CA CYS A 57 -6.70 5.00 1.52
C CYS A 57 -6.34 6.46 1.21
N LEU A 58 -7.08 7.45 1.73
CA LEU A 58 -6.85 8.87 1.45
C LEU A 58 -5.95 9.56 2.51
N ARG A 59 -5.95 9.10 3.76
CA ARG A 59 -5.33 9.83 4.90
C ARG A 59 -4.51 8.98 5.87
N HIS A 60 -4.34 7.68 5.63
CA HIS A 60 -3.71 6.73 6.56
C HIS A 60 -4.39 6.67 7.96
N SER A 61 -5.60 7.21 8.09
CA SER A 61 -6.41 7.07 9.31
C SER A 61 -7.04 5.69 9.36
N THR A 62 -7.16 5.12 10.55
CA THR A 62 -7.90 3.88 10.79
C THR A 62 -9.35 4.20 11.14
N VAL A 63 -10.31 3.59 10.48
CA VAL A 63 -11.76 3.77 10.75
C VAL A 63 -12.43 2.42 10.93
N LEU A 64 -13.56 2.39 11.64
CA LEU A 64 -14.38 1.19 11.71
C LEU A 64 -14.96 0.87 10.33
N GLN A 65 -15.03 -0.42 10.02
CA GLN A 65 -15.55 -0.93 8.76
C GLN A 65 -17.02 -0.56 8.57
N SER A 66 -17.82 -0.54 9.63
CA SER A 66 -19.19 -0.04 9.61
C SER A 66 -19.27 1.45 9.21
N ASP A 67 -18.28 2.23 9.62
CA ASP A 67 -18.30 3.69 9.54
C ASP A 67 -17.56 4.21 8.30
N ILE A 68 -16.94 3.34 7.49
CA ILE A 68 -16.14 3.75 6.33
C ILE A 68 -16.94 4.59 5.32
N LEU A 69 -18.21 4.23 5.09
CA LEU A 69 -19.09 4.96 4.18
C LEU A 69 -19.48 6.33 4.74
N ASP A 70 -19.74 6.39 6.05
CA ASP A 70 -20.09 7.63 6.74
C ASP A 70 -18.87 8.57 6.83
N HIS A 71 -17.68 8.01 7.07
CA HIS A 71 -16.40 8.71 7.01
C HIS A 71 -16.17 9.38 5.64
N PHE A 72 -16.47 8.70 4.54
CA PHE A 72 -16.36 9.31 3.22
C PHE A 72 -17.43 10.39 2.98
N LYS A 73 -18.66 10.20 3.46
CA LYS A 73 -19.76 11.17 3.31
C LYS A 73 -19.54 12.46 4.10
N ASN A 74 -19.04 12.36 5.33
CA ASN A 74 -18.80 13.51 6.21
C ASN A 74 -17.53 14.29 5.85
N GLY A 75 -16.86 13.89 4.76
CA GLY A 75 -15.55 14.39 4.39
C GLY A 75 -14.47 13.70 5.20
N CYS A 76 -13.46 13.19 4.49
CA CYS A 76 -12.21 12.68 5.04
C CYS A 76 -11.34 13.83 5.60
N SER A 77 -11.95 14.72 6.39
CA SER A 77 -11.46 16.04 6.76
C SER A 77 -11.20 16.16 8.25
N THR A 78 -11.67 15.22 9.08
CA THR A 78 -11.39 15.20 10.51
C THR A 78 -9.99 14.63 10.77
N PRO A 79 -9.04 15.43 11.30
CA PRO A 79 -7.88 14.86 11.95
C PRO A 79 -8.39 14.22 13.24
N GLN A 80 -8.61 12.91 13.25
CA GLN A 80 -8.91 12.25 14.51
C GLN A 80 -7.68 12.32 15.39
N ALA A 81 -7.93 12.70 16.65
CA ALA A 81 -6.95 12.96 17.69
C ALA A 81 -5.79 11.98 17.63
N THR A 82 -4.59 12.57 17.67
CA THR A 82 -3.30 11.96 17.92
C THR A 82 -3.46 10.83 18.94
N HIS A 83 -3.56 9.58 18.47
CA HIS A 83 -2.90 8.53 19.20
C HIS A 83 -1.42 8.88 19.07
N GLU A 84 -0.82 9.27 20.19
CA GLU A 84 0.62 9.48 20.35
C GLU A 84 1.35 8.52 19.41
N PRO A 85 2.18 9.04 18.48
CA PRO A 85 3.01 8.20 17.65
C PRO A 85 3.82 7.33 18.59
N THR A 86 3.42 6.06 18.72
CA THR A 86 4.36 5.08 19.24
C THR A 86 5.38 5.00 18.13
N ASP A 87 6.49 5.74 18.30
CA ASP A 87 7.68 5.69 17.47
C ASP A 87 8.26 4.28 17.60
N ASN A 88 7.57 3.32 16.99
CA ASN A 88 8.06 1.97 16.84
C ASN A 88 8.90 1.94 15.54
N PRO A 89 9.99 1.17 15.51
CA PRO A 89 10.83 1.06 14.33
C PRO A 89 10.04 0.67 13.07
N ALA A 90 8.94 -0.09 13.23
CA ALA A 90 8.10 -0.56 12.14
C ALA A 90 7.35 0.56 11.40
N THR A 91 6.84 1.58 12.12
CA THR A 91 6.15 2.73 11.50
C THR A 91 7.13 3.65 10.78
N GLN A 92 8.38 3.74 11.25
CA GLN A 92 9.44 4.47 10.56
C GLN A 92 9.84 3.78 9.25
N VAL A 93 10.04 2.46 9.29
CA VAL A 93 10.32 1.65 8.08
C VAL A 93 9.21 1.81 7.04
N LEU A 94 7.95 1.78 7.46
CA LEU A 94 6.82 1.96 6.53
C LEU A 94 6.79 3.35 5.89
N LYS A 95 7.09 4.41 6.66
CA LYS A 95 7.21 5.78 6.13
C LYS A 95 8.33 5.90 5.11
N ASP A 96 9.47 5.25 5.36
CA ASP A 96 10.62 5.28 4.47
C ASP A 96 10.36 4.50 3.19
N VAL A 97 9.74 3.31 3.28
CA VAL A 97 9.29 2.54 2.10
C VAL A 97 8.31 3.34 1.24
N ASN A 98 7.32 3.99 1.84
CA ASN A 98 6.36 4.82 1.10
C ASN A 98 7.05 5.99 0.38
N ARG A 99 8.04 6.63 1.03
CA ARG A 99 8.82 7.70 0.42
C ARG A 99 9.61 7.21 -0.78
N THR A 100 10.35 6.11 -0.62
CA THR A 100 11.12 5.50 -1.72
C THR A 100 10.20 5.09 -2.88
N CYS A 101 9.02 4.53 -2.59
CA CYS A 101 8.05 4.16 -3.62
C CYS A 101 7.55 5.39 -4.41
N LEU A 102 7.30 6.50 -3.72
CA LEU A 102 6.90 7.76 -4.36
C LEU A 102 7.99 8.32 -5.28
N GLU A 103 9.25 8.28 -4.82
CA GLU A 103 10.42 8.72 -5.60
C GLU A 103 10.61 7.84 -6.85
N MET A 104 10.50 6.51 -6.71
CA MET A 104 10.56 5.57 -7.83
C MET A 104 9.44 5.87 -8.85
N LYS A 105 8.21 6.10 -8.38
CA LYS A 105 7.08 6.43 -9.27
C LYS A 105 7.34 7.73 -10.05
N LYS A 106 7.91 8.74 -9.40
CA LYS A 106 8.29 10.00 -10.06
C LYS A 106 9.40 9.81 -11.09
N ALA A 107 10.44 9.04 -10.75
CA ALA A 107 11.53 8.73 -11.67
C ALA A 107 11.03 7.95 -12.89
N MET A 108 10.15 6.96 -12.68
CA MET A 108 9.55 6.17 -13.76
C MET A 108 8.67 7.02 -14.68
N GLY A 109 7.89 7.97 -14.12
CA GLY A 109 7.15 8.95 -14.92
C GLY A 109 8.07 9.76 -15.83
N LYS A 110 9.18 10.28 -15.29
CA LYS A 110 10.16 11.03 -16.08
C LYS A 110 10.78 10.19 -17.20
N ILE A 111 11.13 8.93 -16.93
CA ILE A 111 11.64 8.00 -17.95
C ILE A 111 10.60 7.79 -19.06
N SER A 112 9.32 7.63 -18.69
CA SER A 112 8.23 7.49 -19.66
C SER A 112 8.11 8.72 -20.57
N ASP A 113 8.19 9.91 -20.00
CA ASP A 113 8.14 11.17 -20.75
C ASP A 113 9.33 11.32 -21.70
N ASP A 114 10.54 11.02 -21.20
CA ASP A 114 11.79 11.06 -21.98
C ASP A 114 11.73 10.07 -23.16
N LEU A 115 11.22 8.86 -22.95
CA LEU A 115 11.02 7.86 -24.01
C LEU A 115 10.03 8.33 -25.07
N MET A 116 8.93 8.97 -24.66
CA MET A 116 7.94 9.49 -25.59
C MET A 116 8.49 10.64 -26.45
N SER A 117 9.32 11.51 -25.85
CA SER A 117 10.04 12.57 -26.55
C SER A 117 11.05 12.01 -27.57
N LEU A 118 11.82 11.01 -27.17
CA LEU A 118 12.78 10.34 -28.06
C LEU A 118 12.08 9.64 -29.23
N GLN A 119 10.97 8.93 -28.96
CA GLN A 119 10.16 8.29 -30.01
C GLN A 119 9.65 9.32 -31.02
N THR A 120 9.15 10.45 -30.53
CA THR A 120 8.65 11.54 -31.38
C THR A 120 9.77 12.13 -32.24
N SER A 121 10.94 12.37 -31.65
CA SER A 121 12.11 12.88 -32.36
C SER A 121 12.61 11.91 -33.43
N LEU A 122 12.60 10.61 -33.14
CA LEU A 122 12.96 9.55 -34.10
C LEU A 122 12.00 9.52 -35.28
N ASN A 123 10.70 9.60 -35.02
CA ASN A 123 9.68 9.63 -36.07
C ASN A 123 9.88 10.85 -37.00
N GLN A 124 10.09 12.04 -36.43
CA GLN A 124 10.37 13.25 -37.23
C GLN A 124 11.65 13.13 -38.06
N CYS A 125 12.70 12.55 -37.50
CA CYS A 125 13.95 12.29 -38.22
C CYS A 125 13.71 11.35 -39.41
N SER A 126 12.97 10.25 -39.20
CA SER A 126 12.59 9.30 -40.24
C SER A 126 11.81 9.98 -41.37
N GLU A 127 10.79 10.79 -41.03
CA GLU A 127 10.01 11.54 -42.01
C GLU A 127 10.87 12.55 -42.79
N GLY A 128 11.82 13.21 -42.13
CA GLY A 128 12.76 14.13 -42.77
C GLY A 128 13.70 13.43 -43.78
N VAL A 129 14.16 12.22 -43.44
CA VAL A 129 15.00 11.40 -44.34
C VAL A 129 14.20 10.94 -45.56
N GLU A 130 12.97 10.47 -45.37
CA GLU A 130 12.10 10.02 -46.47
C GLU A 130 11.67 11.18 -47.39
N SER A 131 11.37 12.36 -46.83
CA SER A 131 11.09 13.58 -47.60
C SER A 131 12.30 14.06 -48.42
N SER A 132 13.51 13.93 -47.86
CA SER A 132 14.76 14.27 -48.55
C SER A 132 15.11 13.26 -49.66
N ARG A 133 14.79 11.98 -49.46
CA ARG A 133 14.93 10.92 -50.48
C ARG A 133 13.96 11.12 -51.66
N CYS A 134 12.71 11.52 -51.40
CA CYS A 134 11.75 11.85 -52.46
C CYS A 134 12.19 13.05 -53.30
N LYS A 135 12.83 14.06 -52.70
CA LYS A 135 13.35 15.24 -53.44
C LYS A 135 14.56 14.94 -54.33
N MET A 136 15.38 13.96 -53.98
CA MET A 136 16.57 13.58 -54.77
C MET A 136 16.22 12.67 -55.98
N GLN A 137 14.95 12.25 -56.11
CA GLN A 137 14.42 11.41 -57.19
C GLN A 137 13.45 12.16 -58.12
N GLY A 138 13.55 13.50 -58.18
CA GLY A 138 12.86 14.32 -59.18
C GLY A 138 13.22 13.89 -60.62
N PRO A 139 12.30 14.05 -61.58
CA PRO A 139 12.34 13.34 -62.86
C PRO A 139 13.62 13.64 -63.64
N ILE A 140 14.37 12.59 -63.96
CA ILE A 140 15.35 12.60 -65.04
C ILE A 140 14.54 12.74 -66.34
N GLY A 141 14.80 13.82 -67.06
CA GLY A 141 13.92 14.36 -68.10
C GLY A 141 13.61 13.44 -69.28
N GLY A 142 12.57 13.85 -70.00
CA GLY A 142 12.21 13.49 -71.37
C GLY A 142 11.46 14.66 -71.98
#